data_AF-A0A7V9V3C2-F1
#
_entry.id   AF-A0A7V9V3C2-F1
#
_cell.length_a   1.000
_cell.length_b   1.000
_cell.length_c   1.000
_cell.angle_alpha   90.00
_cell.angle_beta   90.00
_cell.angle_gamma   90.00
#
_symmetry.space_group_name_H-M   'P 1'
#
loop_
_entity.id
_entity.type
_entity.pdbx_description
1 polymer ?
#
loop_
_entity_poly.entity_id
_entity_poly.type
_entity_poly.pdbx_seq_one_letter_code
_entity_poly.pdbx_strand_id
1 'polypeptide(L)'
;MIDEATGKLLTATKLEVAPNLRSLFRYLIDNEFIQEIEDYNPEYLRGHPPEALKKLQSGDAEWEKMVPPEVVEIIKKRCFFGYHDPAAA
;
A
#
# COMPACT_ATOMS: atom_id res chain seq x y z
N MET A 1 6.65 4.06 2.43
CA MET A 1 6.86 2.59 2.35
C MET A 1 7.62 2.14 3.59
N ILE A 2 7.42 0.92 4.10
CA ILE A 2 8.30 0.36 5.14
C ILE A 2 9.45 -0.36 4.45
N ASP A 3 10.68 -0.02 4.79
CA ASP A 3 11.87 -0.73 4.33
C ASP A 3 11.95 -2.09 5.03
N GLU A 4 12.01 -3.19 4.26
CA GLU A 4 11.98 -4.55 4.81
C GLU A 4 13.24 -4.90 5.61
N ALA A 5 14.39 -4.32 5.27
CA ALA A 5 15.66 -4.61 5.92
C ALA A 5 15.78 -3.90 7.29
N THR A 6 15.24 -2.69 7.41
CA THR A 6 15.40 -1.84 8.60
C THR A 6 14.10 -1.64 9.38
N GLY A 7 12.95 -2.01 8.83
CA GLY A 7 11.63 -1.78 9.40
C GLY A 7 11.24 -0.29 9.50
N LYS A 8 12.04 0.61 8.90
CA LYS A 8 11.83 2.06 9.00
C LYS A 8 10.92 2.56 7.89
N LEU A 9 10.16 3.59 8.22
CA LEU A 9 9.39 4.32 7.22
C LEU A 9 10.33 5.08 6.27
N LEU A 10 10.36 4.62 5.02
CA LEU A 10 10.97 5.30 3.90
C LEU A 10 9.96 6.30 3.33
N THR A 11 10.39 7.56 3.33
CA THR A 11 9.67 8.74 2.84
C THR A 11 10.49 9.36 1.72
N ALA A 12 9.91 10.23 0.90
CA ALA A 12 10.62 10.83 -0.23
C ALA A 12 11.85 11.60 0.26
N THR A 13 11.76 12.32 1.37
CA THR A 13 12.85 13.09 1.98
C THR A 13 13.93 12.22 2.62
N LYS A 14 13.63 10.98 3.02
CA LYS A 14 14.59 10.03 3.62
C LYS A 14 15.16 9.03 2.61
N LEU A 15 14.69 9.05 1.37
CA LEU A 15 15.16 8.15 0.32
C LEU A 15 16.61 8.48 -0.06
N GLU A 16 17.50 7.50 0.11
CA GLU A 16 18.86 7.62 -0.37
C GLU A 16 18.94 7.23 -1.85
N VAL A 17 19.17 8.23 -2.71
CA VAL A 17 19.41 8.02 -4.14
C VAL A 17 20.92 7.99 -4.44
N ALA A 18 21.28 7.42 -5.60
CA ALA A 18 22.65 7.37 -6.08
C ALA A 18 23.30 8.78 -6.05
N PRO A 19 24.60 8.91 -5.71
CA PRO A 19 25.24 10.21 -5.51
C PRO A 19 25.07 11.20 -6.67
N ASN A 20 25.10 10.71 -7.91
CA ASN A 20 24.92 11.50 -9.13
C ASN A 20 23.48 11.99 -9.36
N LEU A 21 22.49 11.45 -8.65
CA LEU A 21 21.08 11.82 -8.75
C LEU A 21 20.59 12.71 -7.60
N ARG A 22 21.40 12.88 -6.54
CA ARG A 22 21.00 13.61 -5.33
C ARG A 22 20.50 15.02 -5.61
N SER A 23 21.22 15.78 -6.44
CA SER A 23 20.83 17.16 -6.79
C SER A 23 19.54 17.22 -7.61
N LEU A 24 19.36 16.30 -8.56
CA LEU A 24 18.14 16.21 -9.35
C LEU A 24 16.94 15.86 -8.47
N PHE A 25 17.10 14.86 -7.60
CA PHE A 25 16.03 14.43 -6.71
C PHE A 25 15.64 15.54 -5.73
N ARG A 26 16.62 16.26 -5.16
CA ARG A 26 16.38 17.44 -4.32
C ARG A 26 15.59 18.51 -5.07
N TYR A 27 15.96 18.82 -6.31
CA TYR A 27 15.23 19.77 -7.15
C TYR A 27 13.75 19.38 -7.31
N LEU A 28 13.46 18.09 -7.54
CA LEU A 28 12.08 17.61 -7.69
C LEU A 28 11.25 17.76 -6.41
N ILE A 29 11.85 17.53 -5.24
CA ILE A 29 11.20 17.72 -3.94
C ILE A 29 10.95 19.20 -3.67
N ASP A 30 11.99 20.03 -3.81
CA ASP A 30 11.92 21.46 -3.46
C ASP A 30 10.95 22.25 -4.34
N ASN A 31 10.70 21.77 -5.58
CA ASN A 31 9.73 22.35 -6.51
C ASN A 31 8.38 21.63 -6.48
N GLU A 32 8.14 20.78 -5.47
CA GLU A 32 6.86 20.09 -5.26
C GLU A 32 6.43 19.16 -6.41
N PHE A 33 7.37 18.79 -7.30
CA PHE A 33 7.15 17.78 -8.35
C PHE A 33 7.08 16.36 -7.78
N ILE A 34 7.65 16.15 -6.59
CA ILE A 34 7.47 14.95 -5.78
C ILE A 34 7.02 15.42 -4.39
N GLN A 35 5.90 14.87 -3.92
CA GLN A 35 5.34 15.17 -2.60
C GLN A 35 5.10 13.87 -1.82
N GLU A 36 5.24 13.96 -0.52
CA GLU A 36 4.91 12.86 0.38
C GLU A 36 3.39 12.80 0.60
N ILE A 37 2.87 11.59 0.72
CA ILE A 37 1.53 11.39 1.25
C ILE A 37 1.68 11.47 2.77
N GLU A 38 1.18 12.54 3.39
CA GLU A 38 1.28 12.76 4.83
C GLU A 38 0.07 12.19 5.60
N ASP A 39 -1.11 12.24 5.00
CA ASP A 39 -2.36 11.75 5.60
C ASP A 39 -2.60 10.29 5.21
N TYR A 40 -1.96 9.39 5.95
CA TYR A 40 -2.17 7.95 5.82
C TYR A 40 -2.28 7.30 7.20
N ASN A 41 -2.96 6.16 7.27
CA ASN A 41 -2.98 5.32 8.47
C ASN A 41 -1.73 4.41 8.50
N PRO A 42 -0.81 4.57 9.48
CA PRO A 42 0.42 3.77 9.55
C PRO A 42 0.19 2.26 9.72
N GLU A 43 -0.96 1.85 10.26
CA GLU A 43 -1.30 0.43 10.42
C GLU A 43 -1.41 -0.27 9.06
N TYR A 44 -1.89 0.42 8.03
CA TYR A 44 -1.99 -0.12 6.68
C TYR A 44 -0.66 -0.15 5.93
N LEU A 45 0.35 0.60 6.37
CA LEU A 45 1.68 0.54 5.74
C LEU A 45 2.41 -0.78 5.98
N ARG A 46 1.99 -1.53 7.02
CA ARG A 46 2.54 -2.84 7.37
C ARG A 46 1.75 -4.00 6.75
N GLY A 47 0.56 -3.73 6.23
CA GLY A 47 -0.23 -4.73 5.53
C GLY A 47 0.56 -5.24 4.33
N HIS A 48 0.61 -6.56 4.14
CA HIS A 48 1.27 -7.18 2.99
C HIS A 48 0.22 -7.42 1.90
N PRO A 49 0.12 -6.57 0.85
CA PRO A 49 -0.93 -6.70 -0.16
C PRO A 49 -0.98 -8.08 -0.83
N PRO A 50 0.16 -8.76 -1.10
CA PRO A 50 0.14 -10.12 -1.63
C PRO A 50 -0.53 -11.15 -0.72
N GLU A 51 -0.44 -11.02 0.61
CA GLU A 51 -1.08 -11.96 1.53
C GLU A 51 -2.59 -11.75 1.58
N ALA A 52 -3.03 -10.48 1.67
CA ALA A 52 -4.45 -10.13 1.61
C ALA A 52 -5.09 -10.63 0.30
N LEU A 53 -4.39 -10.44 -0.83
CA LEU A 53 -4.86 -10.91 -2.14
C LEU A 53 -4.98 -12.43 -2.22
N LYS A 54 -3.98 -13.16 -1.70
CA LYS A 54 -4.03 -14.64 -1.64
C LYS A 54 -5.24 -15.14 -0.84
N LYS A 55 -5.47 -14.55 0.34
CA LYS A 55 -6.61 -14.90 1.20
C LYS A 55 -7.95 -14.55 0.55
N LEU A 56 -8.04 -13.40 -0.11
CA LEU A 56 -9.21 -12.98 -0.88
C LEU A 56 -9.55 -13.99 -1.97
N GLN A 57 -8.56 -14.40 -2.78
CA GLN A 57 -8.77 -15.35 -3.87
C GLN A 57 -9.05 -16.77 -3.39
N SER A 58 -8.58 -17.16 -2.20
CA SER A 58 -8.91 -18.45 -1.59
C SER A 58 -10.26 -18.46 -0.86
N GLY A 59 -10.96 -17.33 -0.79
CA GLY A 59 -12.23 -17.21 -0.05
C GLY A 59 -12.09 -17.10 1.47
N ASP A 60 -10.89 -16.83 1.99
CA ASP A 60 -10.62 -16.67 3.42
C ASP A 60 -10.93 -15.25 3.89
N ALA A 61 -12.08 -15.05 4.54
CA ALA A 61 -12.57 -13.75 5.02
C ALA A 61 -11.62 -13.01 5.98
N GLU A 62 -10.54 -13.63 6.48
CA GLU A 62 -9.52 -12.91 7.26
C GLU A 62 -8.87 -11.76 6.46
N TRP A 63 -8.89 -11.79 5.12
CA TRP A 63 -8.41 -10.67 4.30
C TRP A 63 -9.14 -9.35 4.59
N GLU A 64 -10.40 -9.41 5.03
CA GLU A 64 -11.24 -8.23 5.31
C GLU A 64 -10.67 -7.38 6.46
N LYS A 65 -9.94 -8.01 7.40
CA LYS A 65 -9.28 -7.32 8.52
C LYS A 65 -7.95 -6.68 8.10
N MET A 66 -7.43 -7.03 6.93
CA MET A 66 -6.13 -6.57 6.42
C MET A 66 -6.22 -5.28 5.61
N VAL A 67 -7.43 -4.81 5.33
CA VAL A 67 -7.69 -3.61 4.52
C VAL A 67 -8.74 -2.72 5.22
N PRO A 68 -8.82 -1.43 4.86
CA PRO A 68 -9.90 -0.56 5.34
C PRO A 68 -11.29 -1.12 4.99
N PRO A 69 -12.30 -0.94 5.87
CA PRO A 69 -13.68 -1.40 5.61
C PRO A 69 -14.24 -0.92 4.26
N GLU A 70 -13.91 0.30 3.86
CA GLU A 70 -14.34 0.90 2.59
C GLU A 70 -13.81 0.11 1.39
N VAL A 71 -12.60 -0.45 1.51
CA VAL A 71 -12.01 -1.31 0.48
C VAL A 71 -12.73 -2.65 0.41
N VAL A 72 -13.09 -3.23 1.56
CA VAL A 72 -13.89 -4.48 1.63
C VAL A 72 -15.21 -4.31 0.89
N GLU A 73 -15.93 -3.23 1.18
CA GLU A 73 -17.22 -2.89 0.56
C GLU A 73 -17.10 -2.78 -0.96
N ILE A 74 -16.09 -2.05 -1.47
CA ILE A 74 -15.88 -1.87 -2.91
C ILE A 74 -15.54 -3.20 -3.58
N ILE A 75 -14.67 -4.00 -2.97
CA ILE A 75 -14.25 -5.29 -3.52
C ILE A 75 -15.43 -6.26 -3.62
N LYS A 76 -16.21 -6.41 -2.55
CA LYS A 76 -17.39 -7.29 -2.53
C LYS A 76 -18.44 -6.84 -3.53
N LYS A 77 -18.77 -5.54 -3.57
CA LYS A 77 -19.79 -4.97 -4.46
C LYS A 77 -19.45 -5.14 -5.94
N ARG A 78 -18.17 -5.11 -6.30
CA ARG A 78 -17.71 -5.13 -7.70
C ARG A 78 -17.01 -6.42 -8.11
N CYS A 79 -16.93 -7.41 -7.22
CA CYS A 79 -16.20 -8.67 -7.41
C CYS A 79 -14.76 -8.47 -7.91
N PHE A 80 -14.05 -7.49 -7.34
CA PHE A 80 -12.69 -7.17 -7.78
C PHE A 80 -11.67 -8.19 -7.27
N PHE A 81 -10.51 -8.22 -7.93
CA PHE A 81 -9.33 -8.99 -7.54
C PHE A 81 -9.53 -10.52 -7.44
N GLY A 82 -10.56 -11.06 -8.10
CA GLY A 82 -10.89 -12.48 -8.04
C GLY A 82 -11.72 -12.86 -6.81
N TYR A 83 -12.42 -11.90 -6.20
CA TYR A 83 -13.38 -12.19 -5.13
C TYR A 83 -14.54 -13.04 -5.68
N HIS A 84 -14.76 -14.18 -5.03
CA HIS A 84 -15.90 -15.05 -5.30
C HIS A 84 -16.94 -14.83 -4.22
N ASP A 85 -18.13 -14.37 -4.60
CA ASP A 85 -19.23 -14.18 -3.66
C ASP A 85 -19.75 -15.56 -3.21
N PRO A 86 -19.60 -15.92 -1.91
CA PRO A 86 -20.09 -17.19 -1.41
C PRO A 86 -21.62 -17.30 -1.40
N ALA A 87 -22.36 -16.19 -1.56
CA ALA A 87 -23.82 -16.18 -1.65
C ALA A 87 -24.35 -16.34 -3.10
N ALA A 88 -23.48 -16.28 -4.10
CA ALA A 88 -23.84 -16.43 -5.51
C ALA A 88 -23.68 -17.88 -6.03
N ALA A 89 -23.29 -18.82 -5.15
CA ALA A 89 -23.10 -20.25 -5.45
C ALA A 89 -24.25 -21.13 -4.96
#